data_AF-A0A7J4FWK1-F1
#
_entry.id   AF-A0A7J4FWK1-F1
#
_cell.length_a   1.000
_cell.length_b   1.000
_cell.length_c   1.000
_cell.angle_alpha   90.00
_cell.angle_beta   90.00
_cell.angle_gamma   90.00
#
_symmetry.space_group_name_H-M   'P 1'
#
loop_
_entity.id
_entity.type
_entity.pdbx_description
1 polymer ?
#
loop_
_entity_poly.entity_id
_entity_poly.type
_entity_poly.pdbx_seq_one_letter_code
_entity_poly.pdbx_strand_id
1 'polypeptide(L)' 'MAAKEDRVLKIKTIKDGIVIDHISRGRAPDVLQILGIDNKFRDSVTIAMNVPSKILGKKDIVKVENRDIDPDEI' A
#
# COMPACT_ATOMS: atom_id res chain seq x y z
N MET A 1 -5.25 25.60 -15.32
CA MET A 1 -5.73 25.36 -13.94
C MET A 1 -5.45 23.91 -13.61
N ALA A 2 -4.38 23.62 -12.88
CA ALA A 2 -4.04 22.26 -12.46
C ALA A 2 -4.92 21.89 -11.27
N ALA A 3 -5.85 20.96 -11.46
CA ALA A 3 -6.57 20.35 -10.36
C ALA A 3 -5.56 19.56 -9.52
N LYS A 4 -5.39 20.00 -8.28
CA LYS A 4 -4.56 19.37 -7.27
C LYS A 4 -5.28 18.10 -6.86
N GLU A 5 -4.90 16.97 -7.45
CA GLU A 5 -5.40 15.67 -7.01
C GLU A 5 -4.72 15.32 -5.69
N ASP A 6 -5.47 15.45 -4.60
CA ASP A 6 -5.16 14.84 -3.31
C ASP A 6 -4.69 13.40 -3.53
N ARG A 7 -3.40 13.15 -3.29
CA ARG A 7 -2.77 11.83 -3.41
C ARG A 7 -3.16 10.99 -2.20
N VAL A 8 -4.44 10.70 -2.09
CA VAL A 8 -4.98 9.75 -1.13
C VAL A 8 -4.40 8.39 -1.49
N LEU A 9 -3.73 7.74 -0.52
CA LEU A 9 -3.40 6.32 -0.59
C LEU A 9 -4.72 5.59 -0.83
N LYS A 10 -4.96 5.13 -2.06
CA LYS A 10 -6.20 4.43 -2.40
C LYS A 10 -6.05 3.02 -1.88
N ILE A 11 -6.51 2.82 -0.66
CA ILE A 11 -6.61 1.51 -0.06
C ILE A 11 -7.82 0.81 -0.71
N LYS A 12 -7.57 -0.28 -1.43
CA LYS A 12 -8.63 -1.12 -1.98
C LYS A 12 -8.66 -2.44 -1.23
N THR A 13 -9.82 -2.79 -0.69
CA THR A 13 -10.06 -4.12 -0.15
C THR A 13 -10.21 -5.13 -1.30
N ILE A 14 -9.54 -6.26 -1.17
CA ILE A 14 -9.84 -7.47 -1.95
C ILE A 14 -10.73 -8.38 -1.09
N LYS A 15 -11.25 -9.48 -1.63
CA LYS A 15 -12.22 -10.34 -0.90
C LYS A 15 -11.73 -10.74 0.50
N ASP A 16 -10.42 -10.89 0.69
CA ASP A 16 -9.78 -11.14 1.99
C ASP A 16 -8.41 -10.41 2.01
N GLY A 17 -8.38 -9.09 2.23
CA GLY A 17 -7.11 -8.35 2.33
C GLY A 17 -7.12 -6.89 1.86
N ILE A 18 -5.93 -6.27 1.88
CA ILE A 18 -5.66 -4.86 1.64
C ILE A 18 -4.66 -4.68 0.50
N VAL A 19 -4.96 -3.77 -0.43
CA VAL A 19 -4.00 -3.29 -1.43
C VAL A 19 -3.73 -1.80 -1.24
N ILE A 20 -2.48 -1.47 -0.97
CA ILE A 20 -1.97 -0.10 -0.89
C ILE A 20 -1.15 0.17 -2.15
N ASP A 21 -1.72 0.98 -3.04
CA ASP A 21 -1.10 1.39 -4.30
C ASP A 21 -0.72 2.87 -4.27
N HIS A 22 0.17 3.27 -5.19
CA HIS A 22 0.72 4.63 -5.31
C HIS A 22 1.62 5.05 -4.14
N ILE A 23 2.30 4.08 -3.52
CA ILE A 23 3.33 4.37 -2.55
C ILE A 23 4.51 5.02 -3.30
N SER A 24 5.08 6.07 -2.71
CA SER A 24 6.27 6.70 -3.27
C SER A 24 7.41 5.68 -3.33
N ARG A 25 8.20 5.71 -4.41
CA ARG A 25 9.29 4.74 -4.62
C ARG A 25 10.18 4.60 -3.38
N GLY A 26 10.50 3.37 -3.01
CA GLY A 26 11.35 3.05 -1.86
C GLY A 26 10.67 3.17 -0.49
N ARG A 27 9.37 3.48 -0.41
CA ARG A 27 8.65 3.66 0.87
C ARG A 27 7.78 2.47 1.25
N ALA A 28 7.78 1.38 0.48
CA ALA A 28 7.07 0.16 0.87
C ALA A 28 7.46 -0.40 2.26
N PRO A 29 8.75 -0.41 2.66
CA PRO A 29 9.13 -0.89 3.99
C PRO A 29 8.54 -0.07 5.14
N ASP A 30 8.44 1.26 4.97
CA ASP A 30 7.81 2.15 5.95
C ASP A 30 6.33 1.76 6.15
N VAL A 31 5.64 1.42 5.07
CA VAL A 31 4.22 1.00 5.11
C VAL A 31 4.06 -0.29 5.90
N LEU A 32 4.97 -1.27 5.74
CA LEU A 32 4.94 -2.49 6.57
C LEU A 32 5.11 -2.18 8.06
N GLN A 33 5.98 -1.23 8.40
CA GLN A 33 6.21 -0.83 9.80
C GLN A 33 4.97 -0.15 10.39
N ILE A 34 4.32 0.76 9.65
CA ILE A 34 3.08 1.42 10.07
C ILE A 34 1.99 0.38 10.29
N LEU A 35 1.87 -0.56 9.37
CA LEU A 35 0.92 -1.67 9.45
C LEU A 35 1.28 -2.69 10.54
N GLY A 36 2.43 -2.58 11.23
CA GLY A 36 2.84 -3.55 12.24
C GLY A 36 3.10 -4.96 11.68
N ILE A 37 3.45 -5.06 10.39
CA ILE A 37 3.81 -6.34 9.77
C ILE A 37 5.25 -6.67 10.15
N ASP A 38 5.40 -7.65 11.03
CA ASP A 38 6.68 -8.13 11.55
C ASP A 38 6.88 -9.64 11.31
N ASN A 39 7.87 -10.23 11.97
CA ASN A 39 8.17 -11.67 11.87
C ASN A 39 7.10 -12.60 12.47
N LYS A 40 6.08 -12.06 13.16
CA LYS A 40 4.94 -12.81 13.69
C LYS A 40 3.73 -12.75 12.76
N PHE A 41 3.75 -11.87 11.76
CA PHE A 41 2.70 -11.79 10.76
C PHE A 41 2.63 -13.11 9.98
N ARG A 42 1.44 -13.73 9.94
CA ARG A 42 1.27 -15.11 9.42
C ARG A 42 0.72 -15.14 8.01
N ASP A 43 0.07 -14.06 7.58
CA ASP A 43 -0.54 -13.98 6.27
C ASP A 43 0.48 -13.55 5.21
N SER A 44 0.09 -13.75 3.95
CA SER A 44 0.96 -13.45 2.82
C SER A 44 0.99 -11.95 2.54
N VAL A 45 2.20 -11.43 2.34
CA VAL A 45 2.44 -10.04 1.96
C VAL A 45 3.19 -10.01 0.64
N THR A 46 2.65 -9.28 -0.33
CA THR A 46 3.31 -9.03 -1.61
C THR A 46 3.80 -7.60 -1.65
N ILE A 47 5.09 -7.41 -1.94
CA ILE A 47 5.71 -6.10 -2.10
C ILE A 47 6.24 -6.01 -3.53
N ALA A 48 5.83 -4.96 -4.24
CA ALA A 48 6.40 -4.62 -5.53
C ALA A 48 7.01 -3.22 -5.44
N MET A 49 8.34 -3.13 -5.54
CA MET A 49 9.08 -1.87 -5.42
C MET A 49 9.60 -1.39 -6.76
N ASN A 50 9.66 -0.06 -6.93
CA ASN A 50 10.19 0.60 -8.14
C ASN A 50 9.52 0.17 -9.45
N VAL A 51 8.26 -0.27 -9.39
CA VAL A 51 7.52 -0.70 -10.57
C VAL A 51 7.10 0.50 -11.41
N PRO A 52 7.04 0.35 -12.74
CA PRO A 52 6.61 1.43 -13.63
C PRO A 52 5.18 1.90 -13.30
N SER A 53 4.99 3.22 -13.25
CA SER A 53 3.71 3.87 -13.02
C SER A 53 3.43 4.89 -14.11
N LYS A 54 2.22 4.86 -14.68
CA LYS A 54 1.80 5.86 -15.68
C LYS A 54 1.69 7.27 -15.09
N ILE A 55 1.44 7.39 -13.78
CA ILE A 55 1.19 8.68 -13.10
C ILE A 55 2.44 9.16 -12.37
N LEU A 56 3.18 8.25 -11.71
CA LEU A 56 4.32 8.60 -10.85
C LEU A 56 5.69 8.29 -11.48
N GLY A 57 5.72 7.72 -12.69
CA GLY A 57 6.93 7.19 -13.33
C GLY A 57 7.37 5.87 -12.69
N LYS A 58 7.68 5.87 -11.40
CA LYS A 58 7.90 4.68 -10.58
C LYS A 58 7.10 4.76 -9.29
N LYS A 59 6.59 3.62 -8.83
CA LYS A 59 5.86 3.51 -7.56
C LYS A 59 6.20 2.21 -6.85
N ASP A 60 5.76 2.14 -5.61
CA ASP A 60 5.71 0.92 -4.84
C ASP A 60 4.25 0.51 -4.60
N ILE A 61 4.04 -0.79 -4.37
CA ILE A 61 2.74 -1.40 -4.08
C ILE A 61 2.94 -2.41 -2.95
N VAL A 62 2.05 -2.39 -1.97
CA VAL A 62 1.98 -3.39 -0.89
C VAL A 62 0.60 -4.03 -0.94
N LYS A 63 0.57 -5.36 -0.91
CA LYS A 63 -0.65 -6.16 -0.77
C LYS A 63 -0.53 -7.06 0.44
N VAL A 64 -1.57 -7.14 1.23
CA VAL A 64 -1.65 -7.92 2.46
C VAL A 64 -2.91 -8.75 2.39
N GLU A 65 -2.78 -10.08 2.38
CA GLU A 65 -3.94 -10.99 2.38
C GLU A 65 -4.50 -11.14 3.81
N ASN A 66 -5.78 -11.53 3.94
CA ASN A 66 -6.50 -11.81 5.19
C ASN A 66 -6.42 -10.73 6.27
N ARG A 67 -6.22 -9.47 5.86
CA ARG A 67 -6.25 -8.33 6.78
C ARG A 67 -7.48 -7.49 6.51
N ASP A 68 -8.32 -7.34 7.53
CA ASP A 68 -9.36 -6.32 7.55
C ASP A 68 -8.75 -4.97 7.90
N ILE A 69 -9.28 -3.90 7.30
CA ILE A 69 -8.93 -2.53 7.68
C ILE A 69 -9.81 -2.17 8.86
N ASP A 70 -9.18 -1.92 10.01
CA ASP A 70 -9.83 -1.16 11.06
C ASP A 70 -10.00 0.29 10.57
N PRO A 71 -11.22 0.85 10.55
CA PRO A 71 -11.48 2.20 10.05
C PRO A 71 -10.80 3.33 10.86
N ASP A 72 -10.07 2.99 11.92
CA ASP A 72 -9.20 3.88 12.69
C ASP A 72 -7.81 4.11 12.03
N GLU A 73 -7.41 3.31 11.04
CA GLU A 73 -6.13 3.45 10.31
C GLU A 73 -6.20 4.39 9.07
N ILE A 74 -7.30 5.15 8.87
CA ILE A 74 -7.53 6.01 7.69
C ILE A 74 -7.14 7.47 7.92
#